data_AF-A0A974WS65-F1
#
_entry.id   AF-A0A974WS65-F1
#
_cell.length_a   1.000
_cell.length_b   1.000
_cell.length_c   1.000
_cell.angle_alpha   90.00
_cell.angle_beta   90.00
_cell.angle_gamma   90.00
#
_symmetry.space_group_name_H-M   'P 1'
#
loop_
_entity.id
_entity.type
_entity.pdbx_description
1 polymer ?
#
loop_
_entity_poly.entity_id
_entity_poly.type
_entity_poly.pdbx_seq_one_letter_code
_entity_poly.pdbx_strand_id
1 'polypeptide(L)'
;MEFTTIRGDLGAPLEDVAQEAVDATAATYARTPGVDVAATLREHLRGRGIDTTDATVEQLAEAIRAGREVRLGRHDGSVDPHP
;
A
#
# COMPACT_ATOMS: atom_id res chain seq x y z
N MET A 1 12.32 1.84 -5.09
CA MET A 1 11.69 3.05 -4.53
C MET A 1 11.01 2.60 -3.25
N GLU A 2 11.39 3.18 -2.12
CA GLU A 2 10.86 2.87 -0.79
C GLU A 2 9.71 3.86 -0.52
N PHE A 3 8.49 3.37 -0.25
CA PHE A 3 7.31 4.21 -0.05
C PHE A 3 7.07 4.44 1.44
N THR A 4 7.07 5.70 1.86
CA THR A 4 7.03 6.11 3.27
C THR A 4 5.60 6.50 3.69
N THR A 5 5.21 6.00 4.86
CA THR A 5 4.03 6.34 5.68
C THR A 5 2.72 5.60 5.35
N ILE A 6 2.52 4.49 6.07
CA ILE A 6 1.23 3.84 6.32
C ILE A 6 1.08 3.75 7.85
N ARG A 7 -0.03 4.18 8.44
CA ARG A 7 -0.30 4.10 9.89
C ARG A 7 -1.58 3.30 10.15
N GLY A 8 -1.49 2.23 10.93
CA GLY A 8 -2.62 1.36 11.25
C GLY A 8 -2.30 0.40 12.41
N ASP A 9 -3.28 0.21 13.27
CA ASP A 9 -3.26 -0.63 14.48
C ASP A 9 -3.79 -2.03 14.12
N LEU A 10 -2.95 -2.85 13.50
CA LEU A 10 -3.26 -4.25 13.19
C LEU A 10 -2.11 -5.10 13.72
N GLY A 11 -2.42 -6.18 14.45
CA GLY A 11 -1.42 -7.08 15.04
C GLY A 11 -0.55 -7.88 14.04
N ALA A 12 -0.65 -7.57 12.74
CA ALA A 12 0.25 -8.02 11.67
C ALA A 12 1.02 -6.79 11.16
N PRO A 13 2.27 -6.95 10.65
CA PRO A 13 3.01 -5.81 10.11
C PRO A 13 2.14 -5.11 9.07
N LEU A 14 1.80 -3.85 9.34
CA LEU A 14 0.87 -3.02 8.55
C LEU A 14 1.20 -3.00 7.06
N GLU A 15 2.49 -3.17 6.75
CA GLU A 15 3.04 -3.30 5.40
C GLU A 15 2.56 -4.55 4.67
N ASP A 16 2.44 -5.68 5.37
CA ASP A 16 1.94 -6.94 4.80
C ASP A 16 0.47 -6.79 4.41
N VAL A 17 -0.32 -6.17 5.30
CA VAL A 17 -1.73 -5.85 5.05
C VAL A 17 -1.90 -4.85 3.90
N ALA A 18 -1.01 -3.87 3.79
CA ALA A 18 -1.00 -2.92 2.68
C ALA A 18 -0.51 -3.56 1.36
N GLN A 19 0.45 -4.48 1.42
CA GLN A 19 0.94 -5.23 0.27
C GLN A 19 -0.16 -6.14 -0.29
N GLU A 20 -0.92 -6.80 0.58
CA GLU A 20 -2.11 -7.58 0.22
C GLU A 20 -3.19 -6.71 -0.47
N ALA A 21 -3.35 -5.46 -0.03
CA ALA A 21 -4.27 -4.52 -0.67
C ALA A 21 -3.78 -4.14 -2.09
N VAL A 22 -2.47 -3.94 -2.25
CA VAL A 22 -1.83 -3.67 -3.54
C VAL A 22 -1.97 -4.86 -4.50
N ASP A 23 -1.67 -6.08 -4.03
CA ASP A 23 -1.78 -7.30 -4.83
C ASP A 23 -3.22 -7.56 -5.31
N ALA A 24 -4.20 -7.44 -4.39
CA ALA A 24 -5.62 -7.56 -4.72
C ALA A 24 -6.06 -6.52 -5.77
N THR A 25 -5.51 -5.31 -5.70
CA THR A 25 -5.82 -4.25 -6.67
C THR A 25 -5.18 -4.54 -8.03
N ALA A 26 -3.92 -4.99 -8.03
CA ALA A 26 -3.21 -5.38 -9.25
C ALA A 26 -3.91 -6.56 -9.95
N ALA A 27 -4.36 -7.57 -9.21
CA ALA A 27 -5.14 -8.68 -9.74
C ALA A 27 -6.48 -8.22 -10.33
N THR A 28 -7.15 -7.26 -9.69
CA THR A 28 -8.40 -6.68 -10.19
C THR A 28 -8.19 -5.90 -11.48
N TYR A 29 -7.15 -5.06 -11.52
CA TYR A 29 -6.77 -4.28 -12.71
C TYR A 29 -6.36 -5.19 -13.88
N ALA A 30 -5.61 -6.26 -13.60
CA ALA A 30 -5.21 -7.24 -14.61
C ALA A 30 -6.42 -7.96 -15.24
N ARG A 31 -7.50 -8.19 -14.48
CA ARG A 31 -8.75 -8.77 -14.99
C ARG A 31 -9.66 -7.76 -15.67
N THR A 32 -9.62 -6.51 -15.21
CA THR A 32 -10.51 -5.44 -15.67
C THR A 32 -9.71 -4.15 -15.92
N PRO A 33 -9.05 -4.02 -17.08
CA PRO A 33 -8.10 -2.93 -17.37
C PRO A 33 -8.73 -1.53 -17.54
N GLY A 34 -9.96 -1.31 -17.06
CA GLY A 34 -10.65 -0.01 -17.05
C GLY A 34 -11.10 0.43 -15.65
N VAL A 35 -10.76 -0.31 -14.59
CA VAL A 35 -11.10 0.10 -13.21
C VAL A 35 -10.24 1.26 -12.77
N ASP A 36 -10.83 2.13 -11.94
CA ASP A 36 -10.06 3.18 -11.29
C ASP A 36 -9.18 2.57 -10.20
N VAL A 37 -7.90 2.37 -10.54
CA VAL A 37 -6.91 1.72 -9.67
C VAL A 37 -6.77 2.45 -8.34
N ALA A 38 -6.83 3.79 -8.33
CA ALA A 38 -6.67 4.59 -7.11
C ALA A 38 -7.89 4.44 -6.20
N ALA A 39 -9.10 4.54 -6.74
CA ALA A 39 -10.33 4.30 -5.96
C ALA A 39 -10.37 2.87 -5.40
N THR A 40 -10.06 1.88 -6.23
CA THR A 40 -10.04 0.46 -5.83
C THR A 40 -9.02 0.21 -4.73
N LEU A 41 -7.81 0.76 -4.86
CA LEU A 41 -6.77 0.62 -3.85
C LEU A 41 -7.17 1.28 -2.52
N ARG A 42 -7.77 2.47 -2.60
CA ARG A 42 -8.27 3.19 -1.41
C ARG A 42 -9.33 2.39 -0.67
N GLU A 43 -10.25 1.76 -1.39
CA GLU A 43 -11.26 0.87 -0.81
C GLU A 43 -10.63 -0.35 -0.14
N HIS A 44 -9.65 -0.99 -0.79
CA HIS A 44 -8.94 -2.14 -0.25
C HIS A 44 -8.13 -1.81 1.01
N LEU A 45 -7.46 -0.65 1.04
CA LEU A 45 -6.71 -0.16 2.22
C LEU A 45 -7.68 0.18 3.36
N ARG A 46 -8.73 0.93 3.07
CA ARG A 46 -9.73 1.33 4.07
C ARG A 46 -10.48 0.12 4.66
N GLY A 47 -10.83 -0.87 3.83
CA GLY A 47 -11.46 -2.12 4.28
C GLY A 47 -10.57 -2.92 5.23
N ARG A 48 -9.27 -2.69 5.19
CA ARG A 48 -8.27 -3.29 6.09
C ARG A 48 -7.91 -2.39 7.27
N GLY A 49 -8.58 -1.25 7.46
CA GLY A 49 -8.29 -0.30 8.54
C GLY A 49 -7.03 0.55 8.33
N ILE A 50 -6.54 0.61 7.09
CA ILE A 50 -5.36 1.37 6.72
C ILE A 50 -5.80 2.74 6.20
N ASP A 51 -5.41 3.78 6.93
CA ASP A 51 -5.54 5.15 6.47
C ASP A 51 -4.23 5.60 5.82
N THR A 52 -4.32 6.11 4.59
CA THR A 52 -3.17 6.58 3.83
C THR A 52 -3.52 7.87 3.09
N THR A 53 -2.50 8.60 2.67
CA THR A 53 -2.68 9.86 1.96
C THR A 53 -3.03 9.63 0.49
N ASP A 54 -3.81 10.54 -0.13
CA ASP A 54 -4.09 10.48 -1.58
C ASP A 54 -2.80 10.41 -2.41
N ALA A 55 -1.75 11.12 -2.00
CA ALA A 55 -0.44 11.04 -2.67
C ALA A 55 0.18 9.63 -2.62
N THR A 56 0.01 8.91 -1.51
CA THR A 56 0.46 7.51 -1.39
C THR A 56 -0.37 6.60 -2.28
N VAL A 57 -1.70 6.79 -2.31
CA VAL A 57 -2.60 6.01 -3.17
C VAL A 57 -2.25 6.21 -4.65
N GLU A 58 -2.03 7.45 -5.08
CA GLU A 58 -1.69 7.75 -6.48
C GLU A 58 -0.34 7.14 -6.88
N GLN A 59 0.67 7.22 -6.03
CA GLN A 59 1.98 6.59 -6.31
C GLN A 59 1.89 5.08 -6.42
N LEU A 60 1.13 4.42 -5.55
CA LEU A 60 0.89 2.99 -5.61
C LEU A 60 0.08 2.60 -6.86
N ALA A 61 -0.94 3.39 -7.21
CA ALA A 61 -1.74 3.18 -8.40
C ALA A 61 -0.90 3.34 -9.68
N GLU A 62 0.00 4.32 -9.74
CA GLU A 62 0.95 4.48 -10.84
C GLU A 62 1.88 3.28 -10.95
N ALA A 63 2.42 2.78 -9.84
CA ALA A 63 3.27 1.61 -9.84
C ALA A 63 2.56 0.33 -10.33
N ILE A 64 1.29 0.13 -9.94
CA ILE A 64 0.44 -0.97 -10.44
C ILE A 64 0.23 -0.83 -11.96
N ARG A 65 -0.11 0.37 -12.45
CA ARG A 65 -0.30 0.62 -13.90
C ARG A 65 0.99 0.41 -14.68
N ALA A 66 2.13 0.75 -14.09
CA ALA A 66 3.45 0.56 -14.68
C ALA A 66 3.95 -0.90 -14.61
N GLY A 67 3.21 -1.81 -13.96
CA GLY A 67 3.61 -3.19 -13.77
C GLY A 67 4.87 -3.35 -12.89
N ARG A 68 5.14 -2.38 -12.01
CA ARG A 68 6.30 -2.40 -11.12
C ARG A 68 5.92 -3.13 -9.83
N GLU A 69 6.79 -4.03 -9.38
CA GLU A 69 6.69 -4.59 -8.04
C GLU A 69 6.87 -3.46 -6.99
N VAL A 70 5.78 -3.12 -6.31
CA VAL A 70 5.83 -2.26 -5.13
C VAL A 70 6.23 -3.14 -3.96
N ARG A 71 7.31 -2.78 -3.27
CA ARG A 71 7.61 -3.31 -1.94
C ARG A 71 7.47 -2.18 -0.95
N LEU A 72 6.44 -2.25 -0.12
CA LEU A 72 6.30 -1.38 1.04
C LEU A 72 7.38 -1.84 2.03
N GLY A 73 8.43 -1.04 2.18
CA GLY A 73 9.58 -1.36 3.01
C GLY A 73 9.31 -1.09 4.48
N ARG A 74 9.89 -1.95 5.33
CA ARG A 74 9.86 -1.87 6.80
C ARG A 74 10.20 -0.47 7.26
N HIS A 75 9.27 0.17 7.97
CA HIS A 75 9.66 1.22 8.89
C HIS A 75 10.52 0.54 9.96
N ASP A 76 11.83 0.53 9.75
CA ASP A 76 12.76 0.22 10.82
C ASP A 76 12.52 1.26 11.89
N GLY A 77 11.73 0.89 12.90
CA GLY A 77 11.72 1.56 14.17
C GLY A 77 13.10 1.39 14.79
N SER A 78 14.11 2.06 14.24
CA SER A 78 15.29 2.48 14.97
C SER A 78 14.81 3.47 16.03
N VAL A 79 14.23 2.92 17.09
CA VAL A 79 14.34 3.53 18.41
C VAL A 79 15.83 3.55 18.70
N ASP A 80 16.42 4.74 18.63
CA ASP A 80 17.72 5.04 19.24
C ASP A 80 17.72 4.50 20.68
N PRO A 81 18.52 3.49 21.03
CA PRO A 81 18.85 3.26 22.42
C PRO A 81 20.11 4.07 22.70
N HIS A 82 19.91 5.29 23.16
CA HIS A 82 20.90 6.10 23.86
C HIS A 82 21.50 5.31 25.04
N PRO A 83 22.84 5.19 25.13
CA PRO A 83 23.53 5.28 26.42
C PRO A 83 24.40 6.54 26.54
#